data_AF-A0A8S3SM13-F1
#
_entry.id   AF-A0A8S3SM13-F1
#
_cell.length_a   1.000
_cell.length_b   1.000
_cell.length_c   1.000
_cell.angle_alpha   90.00
_cell.angle_beta   90.00
_cell.angle_gamma   90.00
#
_symmetry.space_group_name_H-M   'P 1'
#
loop_
_entity.id
_entity.type
_entity.pdbx_description
1 polymer ?
#
loop_
_entity_poly.entity_id
_entity_poly.type
_entity_poly.pdbx_seq_one_letter_code
_entity_poly.pdbx_strand_id
1 'polypeptide(L)'
;MADTDMTESSLEQNLGEYSEDQTFNNKLLSGIVGIQQTLNSLIIKFENQNEEIHGIKNDIYAKDGIEDRLQAVATETEDQTTMIAEVRNQNTKLTTELNLMKSYVVHLETRLDCQQSQIANLVERSMRENAIVIGVHERKDENKKTGTKTKKEIDVDTKIKGNSLFFIKSGSKYVEKVSTPKALAIFDASNKSKFGTFEQTSSNEVSDNGHTYCVTAAVTTTYAEVREAARQIMQGPVSACTYNTLVYRFTDKDGHTHDGYDDDRDYGIGSRMHII
;
A
#
# COMPACT_ATOMS: atom_id res chain seq x y z
N MET A 1 -99.21 -62.52 76.47
CA MET A 1 -98.77 -63.20 75.23
C MET A 1 -98.82 -62.18 74.11
N ALA A 2 -97.65 -61.96 73.48
CA ALA A 2 -97.43 -61.40 72.14
C ALA A 2 -97.78 -59.91 71.90
N ASP A 3 -96.95 -59.03 71.35
CA ASP A 3 -95.61 -59.15 70.76
C ASP A 3 -94.81 -57.87 70.99
N THR A 4 -93.62 -58.03 71.57
CA THR A 4 -92.47 -57.12 71.46
C THR A 4 -91.54 -57.77 70.45
N ASP A 5 -91.39 -57.22 69.23
CA ASP A 5 -90.18 -57.42 68.37
C ASP A 5 -90.26 -56.73 66.98
N MET A 6 -90.55 -55.43 66.89
CA MET A 6 -90.54 -54.74 65.58
C MET A 6 -89.85 -53.37 65.58
N THR A 7 -89.02 -53.04 66.59
CA THR A 7 -88.42 -51.68 66.68
C THR A 7 -86.90 -51.58 66.60
N GLU A 8 -86.12 -52.66 66.75
CA GLU A 8 -84.65 -52.55 66.63
C GLU A 8 -84.14 -52.67 65.18
N SER A 9 -84.73 -53.53 64.35
CA SER A 9 -84.29 -53.76 62.96
C SER A 9 -84.45 -52.53 62.04
N SER A 10 -85.52 -51.74 62.23
CA SER A 10 -85.76 -50.54 61.41
C SER A 10 -84.96 -49.31 61.86
N LEU A 11 -84.44 -49.29 63.09
CA LEU A 11 -83.54 -48.23 63.56
C LEU A 11 -82.10 -48.48 63.11
N GLU A 12 -81.63 -49.74 63.09
CA GLU A 12 -80.30 -50.09 62.60
C GLU A 12 -80.15 -49.92 61.07
N GLN A 13 -81.19 -50.21 60.28
CA GLN A 13 -81.17 -49.95 58.83
C GLN A 13 -81.16 -48.45 58.48
N ASN A 14 -81.87 -47.61 59.24
CA ASN A 14 -81.89 -46.16 59.03
C ASN A 14 -80.57 -45.48 59.46
N LEU A 15 -79.91 -46.00 60.49
CA LEU A 15 -78.58 -45.56 60.93
C LEU A 15 -77.48 -45.94 59.94
N GLY A 16 -77.61 -47.08 59.24
CA GLY A 16 -76.70 -47.53 58.18
C GLY A 16 -76.72 -46.63 56.94
N GLU A 17 -77.91 -46.29 56.42
CA GLU A 17 -78.05 -45.36 55.28
C GLU A 17 -77.58 -43.94 55.63
N TYR A 18 -77.91 -43.42 56.82
CA TYR A 18 -77.43 -42.11 57.29
C TYR A 18 -75.89 -42.06 57.46
N SER A 19 -75.28 -43.18 57.87
CA SER A 19 -73.82 -43.32 58.03
C SER A 19 -73.09 -43.38 56.69
N GLU A 20 -73.62 -44.10 55.70
CA GLU A 20 -73.04 -44.17 54.36
C GLU A 20 -73.14 -42.82 53.62
N ASP A 21 -74.26 -42.12 53.74
CA ASP A 21 -74.44 -40.79 53.14
C ASP A 21 -73.53 -39.74 53.80
N GLN A 22 -73.33 -39.79 55.12
CA GLN A 22 -72.32 -38.95 55.78
C GLN A 22 -70.90 -39.31 55.35
N THR A 23 -70.60 -40.59 55.12
CA THR A 23 -69.29 -41.05 54.64
C THR A 23 -69.02 -40.57 53.20
N PHE A 24 -70.02 -40.61 52.32
CA PHE A 24 -69.94 -40.07 50.97
C PHE A 24 -69.75 -38.55 50.98
N ASN A 25 -70.57 -37.83 51.75
CA ASN A 25 -70.46 -36.37 51.89
C ASN A 25 -69.11 -35.95 52.45
N ASN A 26 -68.55 -36.68 53.42
CA ASN A 26 -67.21 -36.41 53.96
C ASN A 26 -66.10 -36.66 52.93
N LYS A 27 -66.21 -37.70 52.09
CA LYS A 27 -65.27 -37.95 50.98
C LYS A 27 -65.36 -36.87 49.91
N LEU A 28 -66.57 -36.44 49.55
CA LEU A 28 -66.81 -35.36 48.60
C LEU A 28 -66.23 -34.04 49.10
N LEU A 29 -66.49 -33.68 50.36
CA LEU A 29 -65.93 -32.49 51.01
C LEU A 29 -64.40 -32.54 51.06
N SER A 30 -63.82 -33.70 51.40
CA SER A 30 -62.36 -33.90 51.35
C SER A 30 -61.81 -33.72 49.94
N GLY A 31 -62.52 -34.20 48.91
CA GLY A 31 -62.16 -34.01 47.51
C GLY A 31 -62.21 -32.54 47.09
N ILE A 32 -63.27 -31.82 47.48
CA ILE A 32 -63.43 -30.38 47.23
C ILE A 32 -62.29 -29.59 47.89
N VAL A 33 -61.95 -29.91 49.15
CA VAL A 33 -60.83 -29.26 49.86
C VAL A 33 -59.49 -29.54 49.16
N GLY A 34 -59.25 -30.77 48.71
CA GLY A 34 -58.04 -31.12 47.95
C GLY A 34 -57.94 -30.37 46.61
N ILE A 35 -59.06 -30.22 45.90
CA ILE A 35 -59.14 -29.40 44.68
C ILE A 35 -58.86 -27.94 45.00
N GLN A 36 -59.45 -27.40 46.06
CA GLN A 36 -59.25 -26.01 46.50
C GLN A 36 -57.78 -25.73 46.84
N GLN A 37 -57.12 -26.64 47.56
CA GLN A 37 -55.69 -26.52 47.89
C GLN A 37 -54.81 -26.55 46.65
N THR A 38 -55.14 -27.41 45.68
CA THR A 38 -54.42 -27.51 44.40
C THR A 38 -54.59 -26.23 43.57
N LEU A 39 -55.82 -25.71 43.50
CA LEU A 39 -56.12 -24.45 42.81
C LEU A 39 -55.39 -23.28 43.44
N ASN A 40 -55.40 -23.17 44.78
CA ASN A 40 -54.66 -22.12 45.49
C ASN A 40 -53.15 -22.22 45.21
N SER A 41 -52.60 -23.43 45.18
CA SER A 41 -51.18 -23.64 44.85
C SER A 41 -50.85 -23.25 43.42
N LEU A 42 -51.77 -23.46 42.47
CA LEU A 42 -51.60 -23.03 41.09
C LEU A 42 -51.67 -21.50 40.95
N ILE A 43 -52.61 -20.86 41.63
CA ILE A 43 -52.75 -19.39 41.61
C ILE A 43 -51.46 -18.72 42.09
N ILE A 44 -50.90 -19.16 43.23
CA ILE A 44 -49.63 -18.62 43.75
C ILE A 44 -48.49 -18.82 42.75
N LYS A 45 -48.42 -19.99 42.09
CA LYS A 45 -47.42 -20.24 41.05
C LYS A 45 -47.59 -19.31 39.85
N PHE A 46 -48.82 -19.06 39.42
CA PHE A 46 -49.10 -18.14 38.31
C PHE A 46 -48.76 -16.69 38.67
N GLU A 47 -49.07 -16.24 39.89
CA GLU A 47 -48.71 -14.91 40.37
C GLU A 47 -47.19 -14.72 40.39
N ASN A 48 -46.44 -15.67 40.96
CA ASN A 48 -44.98 -15.64 40.97
C ASN A 48 -44.39 -15.63 39.55
N GLN A 49 -44.89 -16.49 38.65
CA GLN A 49 -44.44 -16.51 37.26
C GLN A 49 -44.75 -15.20 36.53
N ASN A 50 -45.89 -14.57 36.82
CA ASN A 50 -46.26 -13.31 36.21
C ASN A 50 -45.32 -12.17 36.66
N GLU A 51 -44.92 -12.15 37.94
CA GLU A 51 -43.91 -11.21 38.43
C GLU A 51 -42.54 -11.42 37.77
N GLU A 52 -42.09 -12.68 37.63
CA GLU A 52 -40.86 -13.02 36.92
C GLU A 52 -40.89 -12.55 35.45
N ILE A 53 -42.01 -12.79 34.74
CA ILE A 53 -42.20 -12.33 33.36
C ILE A 53 -42.15 -10.81 33.27
N HIS A 54 -42.74 -10.09 34.23
CA HIS A 54 -42.66 -8.63 34.28
C HIS A 54 -41.24 -8.14 34.53
N GLY A 55 -40.48 -8.80 35.41
CA GLY A 55 -39.05 -8.52 35.62
C GLY A 55 -38.25 -8.66 34.33
N ILE A 56 -38.39 -9.81 33.64
CA ILE A 56 -37.73 -10.08 32.37
C ILE A 56 -38.10 -9.03 31.31
N LYS A 57 -39.39 -8.67 31.22
CA LYS A 57 -39.84 -7.67 30.26
C LYS A 57 -39.19 -6.31 30.51
N ASN A 58 -39.04 -5.92 31.78
CA ASN A 58 -38.36 -4.67 32.12
C ASN A 58 -36.88 -4.74 31.78
N ASP A 59 -36.19 -5.83 32.09
CA ASP A 59 -34.76 -5.98 31.77
C ASP A 59 -34.48 -5.91 30.26
N ILE A 60 -35.43 -6.37 29.43
CA ILE A 60 -35.29 -6.34 27.97
C ILE A 60 -35.64 -4.96 27.40
N TYR A 61 -36.81 -4.42 27.74
CA TYR A 61 -37.46 -3.32 27.02
C TYR A 61 -37.53 -2.00 27.79
N ALA A 62 -37.16 -1.98 29.07
CA ALA A 62 -37.09 -0.69 29.78
C ALA A 62 -35.98 0.18 29.18
N LYS A 63 -36.02 1.46 29.54
CA LYS A 63 -34.94 2.39 29.23
C LYS A 63 -33.64 1.88 29.85
N ASP A 64 -32.57 1.82 29.07
CA ASP A 64 -31.29 1.18 29.44
C ASP A 64 -31.38 -0.35 29.63
N GLY A 65 -32.44 -0.95 29.08
CA GLY A 65 -32.61 -2.38 28.97
C GLY A 65 -31.62 -3.00 27.97
N ILE A 66 -31.70 -4.32 27.83
CA ILE A 66 -30.81 -5.08 26.93
C ILE A 66 -30.91 -4.55 25.49
N GLU A 67 -32.09 -4.17 25.02
CA GLU A 67 -32.28 -3.67 23.66
C GLU A 67 -31.54 -2.34 23.41
N ASP A 68 -31.72 -1.35 24.31
CA ASP A 68 -31.03 -0.06 24.22
C ASP A 68 -29.50 -0.22 24.26
N ARG A 69 -29.02 -1.09 25.16
CA ARG A 69 -27.59 -1.37 25.31
C ARG A 69 -27.01 -2.08 24.09
N LEU A 70 -27.76 -3.01 23.49
CA LEU A 70 -27.35 -3.69 22.26
C LEU A 70 -27.28 -2.70 21.10
N GLN A 71 -28.24 -1.79 20.99
CA GLN A 71 -28.25 -0.75 19.97
C GLN A 71 -27.07 0.21 20.14
N ALA A 72 -26.78 0.63 21.38
CA ALA A 72 -25.61 1.48 21.67
C ALA A 72 -24.29 0.79 21.28
N VAL A 73 -24.13 -0.49 21.64
CA VAL A 73 -22.95 -1.28 21.26
C VAL A 73 -22.85 -1.45 19.74
N ALA A 74 -23.97 -1.63 19.04
CA ALA A 74 -23.98 -1.74 17.59
C ALA A 74 -23.48 -0.45 16.92
N THR A 75 -23.98 0.71 17.36
CA THR A 75 -23.53 2.02 16.87
C THR A 75 -22.06 2.26 17.20
N GLU A 76 -21.62 1.98 18.43
CA GLU A 76 -20.20 2.12 18.80
C GLU A 76 -19.30 1.20 17.96
N THR A 77 -19.74 -0.03 17.69
CA THR A 77 -18.99 -0.98 16.85
C THR A 77 -18.86 -0.48 15.41
N GLU A 78 -19.92 0.12 14.87
CA GLU A 78 -19.90 0.73 13.53
C GLU A 78 -18.89 1.89 13.48
N ASP A 79 -18.96 2.81 14.45
CA ASP A 79 -18.04 3.94 14.57
C ASP A 79 -16.58 3.47 14.69
N GLN A 80 -16.32 2.49 15.57
CA GLN A 80 -14.98 1.91 15.72
C GLN A 80 -14.50 1.24 14.42
N THR A 81 -15.40 0.58 13.69
CA THR A 81 -15.06 -0.04 12.39
C THR A 81 -14.61 1.01 11.38
N THR A 82 -15.29 2.15 11.31
CA THR A 82 -14.90 3.25 10.43
C THR A 82 -13.53 3.84 10.82
N MET A 83 -13.30 4.08 12.11
CA MET A 83 -12.02 4.60 12.62
C MET A 83 -10.86 3.63 12.32
N ILE A 84 -11.07 2.33 12.51
CA ILE A 84 -10.07 1.31 12.18
C ILE A 84 -9.75 1.30 10.68
N ALA A 85 -10.76 1.46 9.82
CA ALA A 85 -10.56 1.52 8.38
C ALA A 85 -9.72 2.76 7.98
N GLU A 86 -9.98 3.91 8.58
CA GLU A 86 -9.20 5.13 8.36
C GLU A 86 -7.74 4.97 8.81
N VAL A 87 -7.51 4.46 10.02
CA VAL A 87 -6.16 4.21 10.55
C VAL A 87 -5.41 3.21 9.67
N ARG A 88 -6.07 2.15 9.19
CA ARG A 88 -5.46 1.20 8.24
C ARG A 88 -5.04 1.89 6.94
N ASN A 89 -5.88 2.75 6.38
CA ASN A 89 -5.57 3.51 5.17
C ASN A 89 -4.41 4.51 5.38
N GLN A 90 -4.33 5.14 6.55
CA GLN A 90 -3.18 5.99 6.90
C GLN A 90 -1.90 5.16 7.03
N ASN A 91 -1.96 3.99 7.69
CA ASN A 91 -0.82 3.11 7.85
C ASN A 91 -0.30 2.56 6.50
N THR A 92 -1.19 2.25 5.55
CA THR A 92 -0.75 1.84 4.20
C THR A 92 -0.03 2.97 3.49
N LYS A 93 -0.54 4.21 3.55
CA LYS A 93 0.14 5.40 3.00
C LYS A 93 1.52 5.62 3.63
N LEU A 94 1.61 5.62 4.96
CA LEU A 94 2.89 5.76 5.66
C LEU A 94 3.87 4.64 5.31
N THR A 95 3.39 3.41 5.13
CA THR A 95 4.23 2.29 4.69
C THR A 95 4.77 2.53 3.28
N THR A 96 3.96 3.05 2.36
CA THR A 96 4.43 3.42 1.02
C THR A 96 5.46 4.55 1.04
N GLU A 97 5.25 5.58 1.86
CA GLU A 97 6.21 6.68 2.03
C GLU A 97 7.53 6.21 2.66
N LEU A 98 7.47 5.31 3.65
CA LEU A 98 8.67 4.72 4.24
C LEU A 98 9.47 3.88 3.25
N ASN A 99 8.79 3.08 2.41
CA ASN A 99 9.46 2.30 1.38
C ASN A 99 10.10 3.21 0.33
N LEU A 100 9.45 4.33 -0.02
CA LEU A 100 10.03 5.34 -0.89
C LEU A 100 11.28 5.99 -0.26
N MET A 101 11.21 6.34 1.03
CA MET A 101 12.34 6.91 1.76
C MET A 101 13.53 5.95 1.83
N LYS A 102 13.27 4.65 2.04
CA LYS A 102 14.31 3.61 1.97
C LYS A 102 14.99 3.58 0.60
N SER A 103 14.21 3.60 -0.49
CA SER A 103 14.76 3.68 -1.85
C SER A 103 15.63 4.92 -2.04
N TYR A 104 15.19 6.08 -1.53
CA TYR A 104 15.96 7.32 -1.58
C TYR A 104 17.29 7.24 -0.80
N VAL A 105 17.29 6.63 0.39
CA VAL A 105 18.51 6.45 1.19
C VAL A 105 19.50 5.56 0.44
N VAL A 106 19.06 4.44 -0.13
CA VAL A 106 19.91 3.56 -0.94
C VAL A 106 20.48 4.32 -2.15
N HIS A 107 19.67 5.14 -2.82
CA HIS A 107 20.14 5.97 -3.93
C HIS A 107 21.15 7.05 -3.47
N LEU A 108 20.99 7.63 -2.28
CA LEU A 108 21.98 8.57 -1.73
C LEU A 108 23.28 7.88 -1.34
N GLU A 109 23.23 6.70 -0.72
CA GLU A 109 24.40 5.90 -0.36
C GLU A 109 25.22 5.55 -1.60
N THR A 110 24.57 4.99 -2.63
CA THR A 110 25.23 4.71 -3.92
C THR A 110 25.78 5.98 -4.59
N ARG A 111 25.12 7.13 -4.42
CA ARG A 111 25.66 8.42 -4.90
C ARG A 111 26.93 8.82 -4.17
N LEU A 112 26.96 8.70 -2.85
CA LEU A 112 28.12 8.99 -2.01
C LEU A 112 29.28 8.05 -2.32
N ASP A 113 29.04 6.75 -2.49
CA ASP A 113 30.10 5.78 -2.80
C ASP A 113 30.79 6.07 -4.15
N CYS A 114 30.00 6.45 -5.15
CA CYS A 114 30.55 6.85 -6.44
C CYS A 114 31.36 8.15 -6.33
N GLN A 115 30.86 9.14 -5.59
CA GLN A 115 31.60 10.38 -5.34
C GLN A 115 32.91 10.10 -4.59
N GLN A 116 32.88 9.24 -3.58
CA GLN A 116 34.06 8.81 -2.83
C GLN A 116 35.09 8.14 -3.75
N SER A 117 34.64 7.29 -4.67
CA SER A 117 35.49 6.63 -5.67
C SER A 117 36.09 7.63 -6.66
N GLN A 118 35.32 8.63 -7.12
CA GLN A 118 35.82 9.69 -7.99
C GLN A 118 36.86 10.56 -7.29
N ILE A 119 36.64 10.92 -6.02
CA ILE A 119 37.60 11.66 -5.21
C ILE A 119 38.88 10.86 -5.04
N ALA A 120 38.78 9.57 -4.69
CA ALA A 120 39.95 8.70 -4.56
C ALA A 120 40.78 8.66 -5.85
N ASN A 121 40.12 8.51 -7.01
CA ASN A 121 40.79 8.55 -8.32
C ASN A 121 41.45 9.90 -8.62
N LEU A 122 40.79 11.02 -8.30
CA LEU A 122 41.35 12.36 -8.49
C LEU A 122 42.57 12.60 -7.60
N VAL A 123 42.51 12.16 -6.34
CA VAL A 123 43.65 12.22 -5.41
C VAL A 123 44.81 11.39 -5.95
N GLU A 124 44.55 10.17 -6.41
CA GLU A 124 45.56 9.28 -6.97
C GLU A 124 46.21 9.87 -8.25
N ARG A 125 45.42 10.47 -9.15
CA ARG A 125 45.94 11.17 -10.34
C ARG A 125 46.72 12.42 -9.99
N SER A 126 46.22 13.24 -9.07
CA SER A 126 46.92 14.43 -8.59
C SER A 126 48.27 14.07 -7.97
N MET A 127 48.36 12.97 -7.23
CA MET A 127 49.63 12.47 -6.70
C MET A 127 50.59 11.96 -7.79
N ARG A 128 50.08 11.35 -8.87
CA ARG A 128 50.91 10.91 -10.02
C ARG A 128 51.37 12.06 -10.91
N GLU A 129 50.51 13.04 -11.16
CA GLU A 129 50.76 14.16 -12.09
C GLU A 129 51.59 15.28 -11.46
N ASN A 130 51.68 15.34 -10.12
CA ASN A 130 52.60 16.23 -9.40
C ASN A 130 53.98 15.60 -9.12
N ALA A 131 54.29 14.42 -9.66
CA ALA A 131 55.65 13.89 -9.63
C ALA A 131 56.54 14.71 -10.59
N ILE A 132 57.22 15.72 -10.06
CA ILE A 132 58.24 16.47 -10.78
C ILE A 132 59.40 15.52 -11.08
N VAL A 133 59.52 15.08 -12.34
CA VAL A 133 60.73 14.40 -12.81
C VAL A 133 61.83 15.45 -12.96
N ILE A 134 62.59 15.67 -11.89
CA ILE A 134 63.86 16.40 -11.98
C ILE A 134 64.93 15.39 -12.42
N GLY A 135 65.42 15.57 -13.66
CA GLY A 135 66.60 14.89 -14.17
C GLY A 135 66.33 13.85 -15.24
N VAL A 136 65.81 14.27 -16.41
CA VAL A 136 66.05 13.52 -17.65
C VAL A 136 67.10 14.29 -18.44
N HIS A 137 68.33 13.80 -18.37
CA HIS A 137 69.42 14.24 -19.23
C HIS A 137 69.04 13.86 -20.67
N GLU A 138 68.89 14.86 -21.55
CA GLU A 138 68.62 14.64 -22.96
C GLU A 138 69.79 13.88 -23.60
N ARG A 139 69.63 12.58 -23.80
CA ARG A 139 70.37 11.87 -24.84
C ARG A 139 69.46 11.76 -26.05
N LYS A 140 69.91 12.38 -27.13
CA LYS A 140 69.35 12.21 -28.48
C LYS A 140 69.46 10.74 -28.85
N ASP A 141 68.34 10.08 -29.02
CA ASP A 141 68.27 8.84 -29.78
C ASP A 141 67.04 8.85 -30.69
N GLU A 142 67.32 8.46 -31.92
CA GLU A 142 66.47 8.50 -33.09
C GLU A 142 65.34 7.46 -33.01
N ASN A 143 64.23 7.75 -33.68
CA ASN A 143 63.20 6.80 -34.11
C ASN A 143 62.39 6.05 -33.02
N LYS A 144 61.19 6.57 -32.72
CA LYS A 144 60.00 5.74 -32.46
C LYS A 144 58.73 6.50 -32.83
N LYS A 145 58.17 6.17 -34.00
CA LYS A 145 56.79 6.49 -34.39
C LYS A 145 55.84 5.80 -33.41
N THR A 146 55.42 6.50 -32.36
CA THR A 146 54.20 6.15 -31.62
C THR A 146 53.07 7.00 -32.19
N GLY A 147 52.07 6.34 -32.76
CA GLY A 147 50.90 6.98 -33.34
C GLY A 147 49.97 7.53 -32.27
N THR A 148 50.40 8.54 -31.51
CA THR A 148 49.46 9.44 -30.84
C THR A 148 48.91 10.36 -31.90
N LYS A 149 47.68 10.09 -32.36
CA LYS A 149 46.87 11.07 -33.09
C LYS A 149 46.73 12.28 -32.16
N THR A 150 47.61 13.28 -32.34
CA THR A 150 47.43 14.60 -31.74
C THR A 150 46.04 15.05 -32.15
N LYS A 151 45.16 15.23 -31.15
CA LYS A 151 43.84 15.84 -31.35
C LYS A 151 44.12 17.13 -32.11
N LYS A 152 43.61 17.25 -33.33
CA LYS A 152 43.61 18.53 -34.04
C LYS A 152 42.98 19.54 -33.09
N GLU A 153 43.71 20.60 -32.79
CA GLU A 153 43.20 21.72 -32.03
C GLU A 153 42.07 22.33 -32.88
N ILE A 154 40.82 22.03 -32.51
CA ILE A 154 39.66 22.56 -33.21
C ILE A 154 39.42 23.93 -32.59
N ASP A 155 39.66 24.96 -33.37
CA ASP A 155 39.28 26.32 -33.04
C ASP A 155 37.76 26.47 -33.12
N VAL A 156 37.10 26.49 -31.97
CA VAL A 156 35.64 26.55 -31.81
C VAL A 156 35.21 27.95 -31.41
N ASP A 157 34.76 28.73 -32.40
CA ASP A 157 34.21 30.05 -32.19
C ASP A 157 32.77 29.97 -31.65
N THR A 158 32.52 30.60 -30.50
CA THR A 158 31.19 30.63 -29.88
C THR A 158 30.72 32.06 -29.57
N LYS A 159 29.40 32.26 -29.59
CA LYS A 159 28.74 33.53 -29.25
C LYS A 159 27.57 33.26 -28.31
N ILE A 160 27.51 34.00 -27.20
CA ILE A 160 26.34 34.00 -26.32
C ILE A 160 25.34 35.02 -26.84
N LYS A 161 24.08 34.59 -27.02
CA LYS A 161 22.92 35.48 -27.27
C LYS A 161 21.85 35.16 -26.22
N GLY A 162 21.64 36.06 -25.26
CA GLY A 162 20.78 35.80 -24.11
C GLY A 162 21.28 34.60 -23.30
N ASN A 163 20.38 33.64 -22.99
CA ASN A 163 20.71 32.41 -22.27
C ASN A 163 21.13 31.25 -23.19
N SER A 164 21.66 31.54 -24.38
CA SER A 164 21.95 30.51 -25.37
C SER A 164 23.34 30.71 -25.98
N LEU A 165 24.11 29.62 -26.01
CA LEU A 165 25.41 29.55 -26.66
C LEU A 165 25.22 29.10 -28.12
N PHE A 166 25.82 29.83 -29.06
CA PHE A 166 25.78 29.53 -30.49
C PHE A 166 27.20 29.31 -31.01
N PHE A 167 27.38 28.34 -31.89
CA PHE A 167 28.62 28.14 -32.62
C PHE A 167 28.63 29.09 -33.83
N ILE A 168 29.62 29.98 -33.90
CA ILE A 168 29.64 31.06 -34.90
C ILE A 168 29.76 30.49 -36.32
N LYS A 169 30.64 29.50 -36.50
CA LYS A 169 30.93 28.91 -37.82
C LYS A 169 29.73 28.13 -38.40
N SER A 170 28.97 27.42 -37.57
CA SER A 170 27.83 26.62 -38.03
C SER A 170 26.47 27.29 -37.81
N GLY A 171 26.40 28.36 -37.03
CA GLY A 171 25.15 28.99 -36.58
C GLY A 171 24.34 28.14 -35.60
N SER A 172 24.80 26.93 -35.27
CA SER A 172 24.08 25.96 -34.45
C SER A 172 24.01 26.43 -33.00
N LYS A 173 22.88 26.19 -32.34
CA LYS A 173 22.72 26.44 -30.90
C LYS A 173 23.19 25.22 -30.11
N TYR A 174 23.97 25.45 -29.05
CA TYR A 174 24.23 24.43 -28.05
C TYR A 174 22.93 24.10 -27.32
N VAL A 175 22.56 22.82 -27.34
CA VAL A 175 21.44 22.27 -26.59
C VAL A 175 22.01 21.29 -25.59
N GLU A 176 21.68 21.50 -24.31
CA GLU A 176 22.05 20.56 -23.26
C GLU A 176 21.38 19.21 -23.52
N LYS A 177 22.18 18.14 -23.50
CA LYS A 177 21.69 16.77 -23.70
C LYS A 177 20.68 16.39 -22.62
N VAL A 178 19.79 15.46 -22.95
CA VAL A 178 18.83 14.96 -21.98
C VAL A 178 19.55 14.00 -21.04
N SER A 179 19.50 14.29 -19.74
CA SER A 179 19.93 13.37 -18.69
C SER A 179 18.76 12.53 -18.20
N THR A 180 19.10 11.45 -17.51
CA THR A 180 18.17 10.72 -16.65
C THR A 180 17.39 11.68 -15.74
N PRO A 181 16.06 11.50 -15.62
CA PRO A 181 15.23 12.34 -14.76
C PRO A 181 15.66 12.21 -13.29
N LYS A 182 15.76 13.34 -12.60
CA LYS A 182 15.98 13.36 -11.15
C LYS A 182 14.71 12.89 -10.44
N ALA A 183 14.86 12.22 -9.30
CA ALA A 183 13.75 11.73 -8.47
C ALA A 183 12.66 12.78 -8.22
N LEU A 184 13.03 14.03 -7.90
CA LEU A 184 12.05 15.10 -7.66
C LEU A 184 11.12 15.34 -8.87
N ALA A 185 11.65 15.25 -10.10
CA ALA A 185 10.86 15.43 -11.31
C ALA A 185 9.95 14.23 -11.63
N ILE A 186 10.33 13.03 -11.19
CA ILE A 186 9.53 11.81 -11.36
C ILE A 186 8.29 11.85 -10.45
N PHE A 187 8.45 12.32 -9.21
CA PHE A 187 7.41 12.23 -8.15
C PHE A 187 6.60 13.51 -7.92
N ASP A 188 6.89 14.60 -8.63
CA ASP A 188 6.12 15.84 -8.52
C ASP A 188 4.72 15.68 -9.12
N ALA A 189 3.74 15.37 -8.27
CA ALA A 189 2.33 15.23 -8.63
C ALA A 189 1.68 16.55 -9.11
N SER A 190 2.33 17.69 -8.88
CA SER A 190 1.87 18.99 -9.40
C SER A 190 2.30 19.23 -10.85
N ASN A 191 3.29 18.47 -11.33
CA ASN A 191 3.77 18.53 -12.71
C ASN A 191 2.81 17.77 -13.63
N LYS A 192 1.69 18.43 -13.96
CA LYS A 192 0.83 17.96 -15.05
C LYS A 192 1.59 18.09 -16.36
N SER A 193 1.98 16.96 -16.92
CA SER A 193 2.62 16.90 -18.23
C SER A 193 1.78 17.63 -19.26
N LYS A 194 2.42 18.51 -20.04
CA LYS A 194 1.81 19.13 -21.23
C LYS A 194 1.68 18.13 -22.38
N PHE A 195 2.46 17.06 -22.32
CA PHE A 195 2.41 15.94 -23.24
C PHE A 195 1.47 14.88 -22.65
N GLY A 196 0.68 14.19 -23.47
CA GLY A 196 -0.16 13.10 -22.99
C GLY A 196 0.64 11.93 -22.44
N THR A 197 -0.03 10.80 -22.22
CA THR A 197 0.65 9.53 -21.93
C THR A 197 1.37 9.05 -23.19
N PHE A 198 2.64 8.69 -23.07
CA PHE A 198 3.38 8.05 -24.15
C PHE A 198 3.05 6.56 -24.20
N GLU A 199 2.83 6.02 -25.40
CA GLU A 199 2.76 4.57 -25.60
C GLU A 199 4.15 3.98 -25.37
N GLN A 200 4.24 3.02 -24.44
CA GLN A 200 5.50 2.40 -24.02
C GLN A 200 5.53 0.95 -24.49
N THR A 201 6.65 0.54 -25.07
CA THR A 201 6.92 -0.86 -25.41
C THR A 201 8.11 -1.34 -24.59
N SER A 202 7.93 -2.41 -23.83
CA SER A 202 9.00 -3.03 -23.04
C SER A 202 9.45 -4.34 -23.69
N SER A 203 10.76 -4.61 -23.65
CA SER A 203 11.33 -5.90 -24.03
C SER A 203 11.05 -6.96 -22.97
N ASN A 204 11.23 -8.22 -23.34
CA ASN A 204 11.39 -9.28 -22.35
C ASN A 204 12.69 -9.07 -21.57
N GLU A 205 12.74 -9.60 -20.35
CA GLU A 205 13.94 -9.62 -19.53
C GLU A 205 14.99 -10.55 -20.13
N VAL A 206 16.24 -10.08 -20.21
CA VAL A 206 17.40 -10.87 -20.62
C VAL A 206 18.30 -11.01 -19.41
N SER A 207 18.68 -12.24 -19.07
CA SER A 207 19.64 -12.51 -17.99
C SER A 207 20.99 -12.92 -18.57
N ASP A 208 22.06 -12.25 -18.15
CA ASP A 208 23.43 -12.57 -18.52
C ASP A 208 24.38 -12.31 -17.34
N ASN A 209 25.28 -13.26 -17.08
CA ASN A 209 26.30 -13.17 -16.02
C ASN A 209 25.77 -12.75 -14.63
N GLY A 210 24.54 -13.17 -14.27
CA GLY A 210 23.91 -12.83 -12.99
C GLY A 210 23.26 -11.45 -12.94
N HIS A 211 23.24 -10.73 -14.06
CA HIS A 211 22.51 -9.47 -14.23
C HIS A 211 21.26 -9.68 -15.07
N THR A 212 20.22 -8.88 -14.81
CA THR A 212 18.97 -8.88 -15.58
C THR A 212 18.80 -7.51 -16.24
N TYR A 213 18.50 -7.53 -17.54
CA TYR A 213 18.37 -6.35 -18.38
C TYR A 213 16.95 -6.31 -18.95
N CYS A 214 16.37 -5.11 -18.97
CA CYS A 214 15.09 -4.82 -19.61
C CYS A 214 15.18 -3.46 -20.30
N VAL A 215 14.52 -3.32 -21.45
CA VAL A 215 14.49 -2.07 -22.23
C VAL A 215 13.05 -1.62 -22.37
N THR A 216 12.78 -0.37 -22.01
CA THR A 216 11.49 0.29 -22.28
C THR A 216 11.70 1.45 -23.23
N ALA A 217 10.92 1.49 -24.31
CA ALA A 217 11.02 2.49 -25.37
C ALA A 217 9.70 3.24 -25.57
N ALA A 218 9.81 4.49 -26.01
CA ALA A 218 8.69 5.35 -26.40
C ALA A 218 9.09 6.20 -27.62
N VAL A 219 8.12 6.50 -28.49
CA VAL A 219 8.34 7.32 -29.69
C VAL A 219 8.32 8.80 -29.33
N THR A 220 9.32 9.54 -29.79
CA THR A 220 9.47 10.98 -29.53
C THR A 220 10.05 11.72 -30.75
N THR A 221 9.78 13.02 -30.85
CA THR A 221 10.19 13.90 -31.97
C THR A 221 10.89 15.18 -31.51
N THR A 222 10.94 15.43 -30.20
CA THR A 222 11.59 16.63 -29.63
C THR A 222 12.29 16.32 -28.32
N TYR A 223 13.28 17.14 -27.94
CA TYR A 223 13.94 17.05 -26.64
C TYR A 223 12.99 17.16 -25.44
N ALA A 224 11.89 17.91 -25.58
CA ALA A 224 10.90 18.04 -24.53
C ALA A 224 10.09 16.73 -24.36
N GLU A 225 9.73 16.09 -25.47
CA GLU A 225 9.09 14.77 -25.46
C GLU A 225 10.03 13.70 -24.91
N VAL A 226 11.32 13.71 -25.26
CA VAL A 226 12.32 12.77 -24.69
C VAL A 226 12.37 12.91 -23.17
N ARG A 227 12.48 14.14 -22.64
CA ARG A 227 12.51 14.39 -21.18
C ARG A 227 11.25 13.87 -20.49
N GLU A 228 10.10 14.11 -21.09
CA GLU A 228 8.82 13.72 -20.51
C GLU A 228 8.55 12.21 -20.61
N ALA A 229 8.87 11.59 -21.74
CA ALA A 229 8.78 10.14 -21.91
C ALA A 229 9.71 9.41 -20.92
N ALA A 230 10.97 9.87 -20.79
CA ALA A 230 11.90 9.33 -19.79
C ALA A 230 11.35 9.49 -18.37
N ARG A 231 10.75 10.63 -18.05
CA ARG A 231 10.12 10.88 -16.75
C ARG A 231 8.97 9.91 -16.49
N GLN A 232 8.07 9.68 -17.45
CA GLN A 232 6.94 8.77 -17.33
C GLN A 232 7.37 7.29 -17.23
N ILE A 233 8.36 6.86 -18.01
CA ILE A 233 8.92 5.50 -17.93
C ILE A 233 9.51 5.26 -16.53
N MET A 234 10.22 6.25 -15.99
CA MET A 234 10.80 6.22 -14.65
C MET A 234 9.77 6.36 -13.52
N GLN A 235 8.48 6.60 -13.80
CA GLN A 235 7.43 6.43 -12.79
C GLN A 235 7.00 4.97 -12.63
N GLY A 236 7.40 4.10 -13.57
CA GLY A 236 7.11 2.68 -13.57
C GLY A 236 8.18 1.83 -12.85
N PRO A 237 8.15 0.50 -13.06
CA PRO A 237 9.03 -0.45 -12.36
C PRO A 237 10.51 -0.27 -12.68
N VAL A 238 10.84 0.37 -13.81
CA VAL A 238 12.22 0.68 -14.22
C VAL A 238 12.95 1.50 -13.16
N SER A 239 12.25 2.37 -12.41
CA SER A 239 12.86 3.15 -11.33
C SER A 239 13.50 2.32 -10.21
N ALA A 240 13.11 1.05 -10.06
CA ALA A 240 13.67 0.14 -9.06
C ALA A 240 14.97 -0.54 -9.52
N CYS A 241 15.37 -0.39 -10.79
CA CYS A 241 16.60 -0.97 -11.33
C CYS A 241 17.85 -0.28 -10.76
N THR A 242 18.93 -1.05 -10.60
CA THR A 242 20.22 -0.57 -10.05
C THR A 242 20.86 0.53 -10.91
N TYR A 243 20.72 0.43 -12.24
CA TYR A 243 21.20 1.40 -13.21
C TYR A 243 20.12 1.65 -14.26
N ASN A 244 19.94 2.92 -14.63
CA ASN A 244 18.92 3.34 -15.60
C ASN A 244 19.55 4.13 -16.74
N THR A 245 20.14 3.42 -17.71
CA THR A 245 20.73 4.05 -18.90
C THR A 245 19.64 4.64 -19.80
N LEU A 246 19.75 5.93 -20.11
CA LEU A 246 18.89 6.61 -21.08
C LEU A 246 19.60 6.70 -22.43
N VAL A 247 18.93 6.32 -23.51
CA VAL A 247 19.38 6.53 -24.89
C VAL A 247 18.23 7.12 -25.68
N TYR A 248 18.52 8.14 -26.50
CA TYR A 248 17.52 8.73 -27.39
C TYR A 248 18.11 9.05 -28.76
N ARG A 249 17.27 8.92 -29.79
CA ARG A 249 17.50 9.39 -31.15
C ARG A 249 16.15 9.77 -31.73
N PHE A 250 16.04 10.97 -32.29
CA PHE A 250 14.84 11.42 -33.00
C PHE A 250 15.22 12.34 -34.15
N THR A 251 14.34 12.44 -35.15
CA THR A 251 14.47 13.40 -36.25
C THR A 251 13.51 14.56 -36.01
N ASP A 252 14.01 15.79 -36.05
CA ASP A 252 13.17 16.97 -35.90
C ASP A 252 12.37 17.28 -37.18
N LYS A 253 11.49 18.28 -37.12
CA LYS A 253 10.66 18.71 -38.25
C LYS A 253 11.45 19.24 -39.45
N ASP A 254 12.69 19.66 -39.21
CA ASP A 254 13.60 20.20 -40.23
C ASP A 254 14.49 19.08 -40.83
N GLY A 255 14.30 17.83 -40.41
CA GLY A 255 15.02 16.66 -40.91
C GLY A 255 16.37 16.42 -40.23
N HIS A 256 16.71 17.13 -39.15
CA HIS A 256 17.96 16.91 -38.42
C HIS A 256 17.80 15.78 -37.40
N THR A 257 18.76 14.86 -37.39
CA THR A 257 18.86 13.81 -36.38
C THR A 257 19.50 14.36 -35.12
N HIS A 258 18.82 14.18 -34.00
CA HIS A 258 19.28 14.52 -32.66
C HIS A 258 19.42 13.26 -31.85
N ASP A 259 20.55 13.11 -31.17
CA ASP A 259 20.81 11.93 -30.38
C ASP A 259 21.68 12.20 -29.15
N GLY A 260 21.68 11.22 -28.24
CA GLY A 260 22.43 11.28 -27.02
C GLY A 260 22.11 10.11 -26.10
N TYR A 261 22.90 10.03 -25.03
CA TYR A 261 22.75 9.03 -24.01
C TYR A 261 23.24 9.57 -22.66
N ASP A 262 22.76 8.94 -21.60
CA ASP A 262 23.23 9.09 -20.22
C ASP A 262 23.37 7.69 -19.63
N ASP A 263 24.61 7.31 -19.31
CA ASP A 263 24.98 5.95 -18.89
C ASP A 263 24.49 5.59 -17.48
N ASP A 264 24.06 6.57 -16.68
CA ASP A 264 23.74 6.38 -15.25
C ASP A 264 24.82 5.57 -14.52
N ARG A 265 26.08 5.93 -14.79
CA ARG A 265 27.32 5.34 -14.22
C ARG A 265 27.65 3.93 -14.69
N ASP A 266 26.86 3.32 -15.57
CA ASP A 266 27.25 2.10 -16.29
C ASP A 266 28.05 2.46 -17.55
N TYR A 267 29.32 2.80 -17.32
CA TYR A 267 30.20 3.40 -18.32
C TYR A 267 30.29 2.56 -19.60
N GLY A 268 29.79 3.12 -20.70
CA GLY A 268 29.90 2.54 -22.03
C GLY A 268 28.68 1.76 -22.51
N ILE A 269 27.64 1.54 -21.70
CA ILE A 269 26.40 0.90 -22.17
C ILE A 269 25.65 1.80 -23.14
N GLY A 270 25.40 3.05 -22.77
CA GLY A 270 24.70 4.02 -23.61
C GLY A 270 25.46 4.25 -24.91
N SER A 271 26.79 4.34 -24.87
CA SER A 271 27.59 4.39 -26.09
C SER A 271 27.46 3.15 -26.98
N ARG A 272 27.29 1.94 -26.41
CA ARG A 272 27.12 0.69 -27.20
C ARG A 272 25.72 0.60 -27.80
N MET A 273 24.70 0.98 -27.06
CA MET A 273 23.32 1.03 -27.54
C MET A 273 23.11 2.14 -28.57
N HIS A 274 23.83 3.25 -28.46
CA HIS A 274 23.76 4.39 -29.36
C HIS A 274 24.28 4.11 -30.79
N ILE A 275 25.10 3.06 -30.96
CA ILE A 275 25.72 2.69 -32.25
C ILE A 275 24.78 1.83 -33.13
N ILE A 276 23.61 1.43 -32.61
CA ILE A 276 22.56 0.72 -33.36
C ILE A 276 21.62 1.76 -34.02
#